data_AF-A0A2I1CWL2-F1
#
_entry.id   AF-A0A2I1CWL2-F1
#
_cell.length_a   1.000
_cell.length_b   1.000
_cell.length_c   1.000
_cell.angle_alpha   90.00
_cell.angle_beta   90.00
_cell.angle_gamma   90.00
#
_symmetry.space_group_name_H-M   'P 1'
#
loop_
_entity.id
_entity.type
_entity.pdbx_description
1 polymer ?
#
loop_
_entity_poly.entity_id
_entity_poly.type
_entity_poly.pdbx_seq_one_letter_code
_entity_poly.pdbx_strand_id
1 'polypeptide(L)'
;MLRATEEEVQKLHNFPVGVGGITVGGDIFTPNIGRFWDTEPTLSCMWGRMGMVRMLNGIWSVQSVEAQLDCGMEMLRLCRSDNVGVRGLIPSMMLRLHRDQECYDFIKWWAVVAKDPQYDFRNLDLPYLDIKDADVFEPVDFCFGYDNLNQMVALMLLKVKLLLDLTAMRTLEKQINRLYWEVHRINKWMWMALRAPEHFIDILPPEFSPGSMQEMKFTLSWSLNSWLVTPGTLDFIQRKIDEEKAKHEHYQEQMSMMVD
;
A
#
# COMPACT_ATOMS: atom_id res chain seq x y z
N MET A 1 -24.15 14.34 11.07
CA MET A 1 -25.30 13.70 11.74
C MET A 1 -26.14 13.03 10.66
N LEU A 2 -25.96 11.72 10.50
CA LEU A 2 -26.87 10.75 9.88
C LEU A 2 -26.14 9.40 10.06
N ARG A 3 -26.43 8.71 11.17
CA ARG A 3 -26.00 7.33 11.38
C ARG A 3 -27.04 6.47 10.68
N ALA A 4 -26.67 5.86 9.56
CA ALA A 4 -27.47 4.77 9.04
C ALA A 4 -27.33 3.58 10.00
N THR A 5 -28.44 2.98 10.40
CA THR A 5 -28.43 1.82 11.32
C THR A 5 -28.02 0.57 10.54
N GLU A 6 -27.46 -0.44 11.20
CA GLU A 6 -27.15 -1.75 10.59
C GLU A 6 -28.38 -2.37 9.89
N GLU A 7 -29.58 -2.00 10.34
CA GLU A 7 -30.86 -2.37 9.75
C GLU A 7 -31.09 -1.76 8.36
N GLU A 8 -30.61 -0.54 8.10
CA GLU A 8 -30.69 0.11 6.79
C GLU A 8 -29.70 -0.52 5.80
N VAL A 9 -28.51 -0.90 6.28
CA VAL A 9 -27.52 -1.67 5.50
C VAL A 9 -28.05 -3.05 5.14
N GLN A 10 -28.71 -3.74 6.09
CA GLN A 10 -29.32 -5.06 5.85
C GLN A 10 -30.54 -4.98 4.92
N LYS A 11 -31.34 -3.90 4.97
CA LYS A 11 -32.44 -3.64 4.03
C LYS A 11 -31.96 -3.42 2.60
N LEU A 12 -30.75 -2.89 2.41
CA LEU A 12 -30.13 -2.72 1.09
C LEU A 12 -29.58 -4.04 0.54
N HIS A 13 -29.04 -4.92 1.39
CA HIS A 13 -28.67 -6.30 1.00
C HIS A 13 -29.89 -7.14 0.59
N ASN A 14 -31.04 -6.88 1.21
CA ASN A 14 -32.29 -7.59 0.96
C ASN A 14 -33.23 -6.85 0.00
N PHE A 15 -32.77 -5.80 -0.71
CA PHE A 15 -33.63 -5.01 -1.57
C PHE A 15 -34.21 -5.92 -2.68
N PRO A 16 -35.52 -6.19 -2.69
CA PRO A 16 -36.08 -7.09 -3.68
C PRO A 16 -36.01 -6.38 -5.04
N VAL A 17 -35.30 -6.99 -6.00
CA VAL A 17 -35.40 -6.59 -7.40
C VAL A 17 -36.78 -7.03 -7.87
N GLY A 18 -37.77 -6.16 -7.66
CA GLY A 18 -39.12 -6.43 -8.11
C GLY A 18 -39.92 -5.15 -8.16
N VAL A 19 -40.10 -4.59 -9.36
CA VAL A 19 -41.30 -3.82 -9.67
C VAL A 19 -41.71 -4.11 -11.12
N GLY A 20 -42.87 -4.76 -11.28
CA GLY A 20 -43.47 -5.02 -12.60
C GLY A 20 -43.82 -6.48 -12.89
N GLY A 21 -44.46 -7.20 -11.95
CA GLY A 21 -45.33 -8.33 -12.30
C GLY A 21 -44.71 -9.57 -12.95
N ILE A 22 -43.40 -9.79 -12.88
CA ILE A 22 -42.78 -11.06 -13.30
C ILE A 22 -41.83 -11.52 -12.19
N THR A 23 -42.27 -12.52 -11.42
CA THR A 23 -41.36 -13.36 -10.64
C THR A 23 -40.47 -14.13 -11.61
N VAL A 24 -39.31 -13.58 -11.95
CA VAL A 24 -38.25 -14.33 -12.62
C VAL A 24 -37.55 -15.15 -11.54
N GLY A 25 -38.11 -16.33 -11.26
CA GLY A 25 -37.41 -17.36 -10.49
C GLY A 25 -36.28 -17.94 -11.32
N GLY A 26 -35.14 -17.26 -11.36
CA GLY A 26 -33.91 -17.72 -12.01
C GLY A 26 -32.73 -16.80 -11.66
N ASP A 27 -31.54 -17.38 -11.48
CA ASP A 27 -30.30 -16.61 -11.27
C ASP A 27 -29.99 -15.79 -12.52
N ILE A 28 -30.14 -14.46 -12.43
CA ILE A 28 -29.84 -13.54 -13.53
C ILE A 28 -28.35 -13.25 -13.67
N PHE A 29 -27.52 -13.57 -12.65
CA PHE A 29 -26.14 -13.08 -12.56
C PHE A 29 -25.14 -13.96 -13.31
N THR A 30 -25.32 -15.28 -13.33
CA THR A 30 -24.44 -16.21 -14.04
C THR A 30 -24.64 -16.23 -15.57
N PRO A 31 -25.87 -16.34 -16.11
CA PRO A 31 -26.07 -16.47 -17.56
C PRO A 31 -25.84 -15.17 -18.33
N ASN A 32 -25.75 -14.02 -17.65
CA ASN A 32 -25.65 -12.70 -18.26
C ASN A 32 -24.28 -12.02 -18.06
N ILE A 33 -23.26 -12.71 -17.54
CA ILE A 33 -21.91 -12.12 -17.40
C ILE A 33 -21.41 -11.63 -18.77
N GLY A 34 -20.89 -10.39 -18.83
CA GLY A 34 -20.46 -9.74 -20.09
C GLY A 34 -21.59 -9.15 -20.93
N ARG A 35 -22.85 -9.48 -20.60
CA ARG A 35 -24.09 -8.94 -21.21
C ARG A 35 -25.05 -8.33 -20.19
N PHE A 36 -24.58 -8.11 -18.95
CA PHE A 36 -25.36 -7.65 -17.79
C PHE A 36 -25.74 -6.16 -17.86
N TRP A 37 -26.00 -5.66 -19.07
CA TRP A 37 -26.48 -4.32 -19.39
C TRP A 37 -27.50 -4.35 -20.53
N ASP A 38 -27.70 -5.50 -21.18
CA ASP A 38 -28.46 -5.60 -22.43
C ASP A 38 -29.99 -5.68 -22.17
N THR A 39 -30.43 -5.87 -20.93
CA THR A 39 -31.86 -5.96 -20.56
C THR A 39 -32.23 -4.93 -19.49
N GLU A 40 -33.51 -4.52 -19.49
CA GLU A 40 -34.04 -3.58 -18.49
C GLU A 40 -33.80 -4.06 -17.04
N PRO A 41 -34.08 -5.32 -16.66
CA PRO A 41 -33.84 -5.77 -15.29
C PRO A 41 -32.37 -5.71 -14.87
N THR A 42 -31.43 -6.05 -15.76
CA THR A 42 -29.99 -5.97 -15.48
C THR A 42 -29.49 -4.54 -15.37
N LEU A 43 -30.01 -3.63 -16.19
CA LEU A 43 -29.70 -2.20 -16.14
C LEU A 43 -30.20 -1.58 -14.82
N SER A 44 -31.45 -1.87 -14.44
CA SER A 44 -32.04 -1.42 -13.17
C SER A 44 -31.27 -1.95 -11.95
N CYS A 45 -30.79 -3.20 -11.99
CA CYS A 45 -29.91 -3.76 -10.97
C CYS A 45 -28.58 -2.98 -10.83
N MET A 46 -27.91 -2.69 -11.94
CA MET A 46 -26.64 -1.96 -11.95
C MET A 46 -26.79 -0.53 -11.42
N TRP A 47 -27.86 0.17 -11.79
CA TRP A 47 -28.15 1.49 -11.23
C TRP A 47 -28.48 1.44 -9.73
N GLY A 48 -29.20 0.41 -9.28
CA GLY A 48 -29.44 0.17 -7.85
C GLY A 48 -28.14 0.00 -7.06
N ARG A 49 -27.20 -0.81 -7.58
CA ARG A 49 -25.86 -0.99 -7.00
C ARG A 49 -25.05 0.30 -6.96
N MET A 50 -25.10 1.11 -8.01
CA MET A 50 -24.47 2.44 -8.00
C MET A 50 -25.14 3.38 -6.97
N GLY A 51 -26.46 3.30 -6.79
CA GLY A 51 -27.17 3.99 -5.71
C GLY A 51 -26.63 3.62 -4.33
N MET A 52 -26.43 2.32 -4.07
CA MET A 52 -25.83 1.83 -2.83
C MET A 52 -24.41 2.37 -2.61
N VAL A 53 -23.55 2.32 -3.64
CA VAL A 53 -22.19 2.88 -3.57
C VAL A 53 -22.23 4.37 -3.17
N ARG A 54 -23.14 5.15 -3.75
CA ARG A 54 -23.29 6.59 -3.44
C ARG A 54 -23.78 6.83 -2.01
N MET A 55 -24.71 6.02 -1.52
CA MET A 55 -25.20 6.12 -0.13
C MET A 55 -24.08 5.82 0.86
N LEU A 56 -23.34 4.73 0.63
CA LEU A 56 -22.22 4.31 1.47
C LEU A 56 -21.10 5.37 1.50
N ASN A 57 -20.88 6.11 0.41
CA ASN A 57 -19.88 7.18 0.40
C ASN A 57 -20.14 8.29 1.44
N GLY A 58 -21.39 8.48 1.89
CA GLY A 58 -21.73 9.39 2.99
C GLY A 58 -21.36 8.85 4.39
N ILE A 59 -21.02 7.56 4.50
CA ILE A 59 -20.66 6.88 5.73
C ILE A 59 -19.14 6.75 5.81
N TRP A 60 -18.54 7.40 6.81
CA TRP A 60 -17.10 7.44 7.03
C TRP A 60 -16.62 6.28 7.89
N SER A 61 -16.57 5.07 7.32
CA SER A 61 -16.02 3.89 7.98
C SER A 61 -15.24 3.00 6.99
N VAL A 62 -14.32 2.19 7.50
CA VAL A 62 -13.56 1.22 6.68
C VAL A 62 -14.52 0.22 6.03
N GLN A 63 -15.48 -0.30 6.80
CA GLN A 63 -16.49 -1.26 6.34
C GLN A 63 -17.35 -0.70 5.21
N SER A 64 -17.67 0.60 5.26
CA SER A 64 -18.40 1.26 4.19
C SER A 64 -17.59 1.30 2.90
N VAL A 65 -16.28 1.55 2.99
CA VAL A 65 -15.39 1.59 1.82
C VAL A 65 -15.16 0.19 1.24
N GLU A 66 -15.04 -0.83 2.10
CA GLU A 66 -14.98 -2.23 1.68
C GLU A 66 -16.24 -2.62 0.91
N ALA A 67 -17.42 -2.35 1.47
CA ALA A 67 -18.70 -2.64 0.80
C ALA A 67 -18.87 -1.88 -0.53
N GLN A 68 -18.39 -0.63 -0.60
CA GLN A 68 -18.37 0.13 -1.86
C GLN A 68 -17.47 -0.52 -2.90
N LEU A 69 -16.26 -0.92 -2.50
CA LEU A 69 -15.28 -1.53 -3.37
C LEU A 69 -15.78 -2.88 -3.89
N ASP A 70 -16.30 -3.73 -3.01
CA ASP A 70 -16.87 -5.04 -3.38
C ASP A 70 -18.03 -4.88 -4.37
N CYS A 71 -18.94 -3.94 -4.11
CA CYS A 71 -20.05 -3.65 -5.01
C CYS A 71 -19.56 -3.11 -6.36
N GLY A 72 -18.54 -2.26 -6.37
CA GLY A 72 -17.91 -1.72 -7.57
C GLY A 72 -17.23 -2.81 -8.41
N MET A 73 -16.43 -3.66 -7.78
CA MET A 73 -15.75 -4.78 -8.44
C MET A 73 -16.75 -5.81 -8.98
N GLU A 74 -17.85 -6.06 -8.27
CA GLU A 74 -18.91 -6.95 -8.75
C GLU A 74 -19.63 -6.37 -9.98
N MET A 75 -19.90 -5.06 -9.99
CA MET A 75 -20.44 -4.40 -11.19
C MET A 75 -19.49 -4.53 -12.39
N LEU A 76 -18.18 -4.41 -12.18
CA LEU A 76 -17.19 -4.65 -13.24
C LEU A 76 -17.14 -6.10 -13.72
N ARG A 77 -17.27 -7.07 -12.80
CA ARG A 77 -17.34 -8.49 -13.13
C ARG A 77 -18.54 -8.79 -14.03
N LEU A 78 -19.70 -8.20 -13.72
CA LEU A 78 -20.94 -8.36 -14.47
C LEU A 78 -20.90 -7.65 -15.83
N CYS A 79 -20.32 -6.44 -15.87
CA CYS A 79 -20.20 -5.60 -17.07
C CYS A 79 -18.76 -5.09 -17.21
N ARG A 80 -17.90 -5.88 -17.89
CA ARG A 80 -16.47 -5.54 -18.08
C ARG A 80 -16.25 -4.22 -18.83
N SER A 81 -17.18 -3.81 -19.70
CA SER A 81 -17.12 -2.52 -20.42
C SER A 81 -17.44 -1.31 -19.54
N ASP A 82 -17.96 -1.56 -18.33
CA ASP A 82 -18.29 -0.55 -17.32
C ASP A 82 -19.15 0.60 -17.87
N ASN A 83 -20.36 0.26 -18.30
CA ASN A 83 -21.31 1.23 -18.85
C ASN A 83 -21.86 2.20 -17.79
N VAL A 84 -21.73 1.86 -16.50
CA VAL A 84 -22.11 2.73 -15.38
C VAL A 84 -21.04 3.77 -15.08
N GLY A 85 -19.77 3.46 -15.37
CA GLY A 85 -18.62 4.31 -15.06
C GLY A 85 -18.07 4.11 -13.64
N VAL A 86 -18.28 2.94 -13.02
CA VAL A 86 -17.77 2.66 -11.66
C VAL A 86 -16.24 2.55 -11.63
N ARG A 87 -15.58 2.25 -12.76
CA ARG A 87 -14.11 2.20 -12.84
C ARG A 87 -13.44 3.51 -12.43
N GLY A 88 -14.14 4.64 -12.57
CA GLY A 88 -13.62 5.94 -12.13
C GLY A 88 -13.56 6.06 -10.61
N LEU A 89 -14.42 5.36 -9.88
CA LEU A 89 -14.56 5.50 -8.42
C LEU A 89 -13.66 4.52 -7.65
N ILE A 90 -13.48 3.31 -8.19
CA ILE A 90 -12.76 2.19 -7.55
C ILE A 90 -11.36 2.57 -7.03
N PRO A 91 -10.49 3.27 -7.78
CA PRO A 91 -9.17 3.64 -7.29
C PRO A 91 -9.19 4.45 -6.00
N SER A 92 -10.14 5.38 -5.86
CA SER A 92 -10.26 6.18 -4.64
C SER A 92 -10.60 5.33 -3.40
N MET A 93 -11.36 4.24 -3.59
CA MET A 93 -11.71 3.29 -2.53
C MET A 93 -10.51 2.42 -2.16
N MET A 94 -9.77 1.92 -3.16
CA MET A 94 -8.53 1.14 -2.93
C MET A 94 -7.50 1.94 -2.13
N LEU A 95 -7.27 3.22 -2.47
CA LEU A 95 -6.32 4.07 -1.75
C LEU A 95 -6.73 4.36 -0.30
N ARG A 96 -8.05 4.44 -0.02
CA ARG A 96 -8.59 4.59 1.34
C ARG A 96 -8.43 3.32 2.19
N LEU A 97 -8.32 2.17 1.55
CA LEU A 97 -8.09 0.87 2.17
C LEU A 97 -6.60 0.49 2.21
N HIS A 98 -5.69 1.41 1.86
CA HIS A 98 -4.25 1.15 1.77
C HIS A 98 -3.88 0.03 0.77
N ARG A 99 -4.73 -0.24 -0.22
CA ARG A 99 -4.50 -1.20 -1.31
C ARG A 99 -3.77 -0.53 -2.46
N ASP A 100 -2.60 0.04 -2.16
CA ASP A 100 -1.90 0.98 -3.03
C ASP A 100 -1.35 0.31 -4.30
N GLN A 101 -0.77 -0.89 -4.19
CA GLN A 101 -0.29 -1.66 -5.35
C GLN A 101 -1.45 -2.07 -6.26
N GLU A 102 -2.54 -2.59 -5.69
CA GLU A 102 -3.72 -2.99 -6.47
C GLU A 102 -4.38 -1.80 -7.18
N CYS A 103 -4.39 -0.63 -6.54
CA CYS A 103 -4.84 0.61 -7.17
C CYS A 103 -4.01 0.96 -8.40
N TYR A 104 -2.68 0.83 -8.31
CA TYR A 104 -1.79 1.09 -9.44
C TYR A 104 -2.05 0.13 -10.59
N ASP A 105 -2.04 -1.17 -10.29
CA ASP A 105 -2.25 -2.24 -11.26
C ASP A 105 -3.61 -2.10 -11.98
N PHE A 106 -4.66 -1.76 -11.23
CA PHE A 106 -5.99 -1.51 -11.76
C PHE A 106 -6.01 -0.35 -12.76
N ILE A 107 -5.45 0.81 -12.39
CA ILE A 107 -5.38 1.98 -13.28
C ILE A 107 -4.54 1.64 -14.52
N LYS A 108 -3.41 0.97 -14.34
CA LYS A 108 -2.53 0.59 -15.43
C LYS A 108 -3.24 -0.33 -16.43
N TRP A 109 -3.99 -1.32 -15.96
CA TRP A 109 -4.75 -2.21 -16.84
C TRP A 109 -5.74 -1.43 -17.72
N TRP A 110 -6.50 -0.50 -17.13
CA TRP A 110 -7.43 0.34 -17.89
C TRP A 110 -6.73 1.30 -18.88
N ALA A 111 -5.58 1.84 -18.50
CA ALA A 111 -4.83 2.78 -19.33
C ALA A 111 -4.08 2.10 -20.50
N VAL A 112 -3.67 0.85 -20.32
CA VAL A 112 -2.85 0.11 -21.30
C VAL A 112 -3.67 -0.88 -22.12
N VAL A 113 -4.44 -1.74 -21.46
CA VAL A 113 -5.14 -2.86 -22.12
C VAL A 113 -6.49 -2.39 -22.64
N ALA A 114 -7.31 -1.80 -21.76
CA ALA A 114 -8.68 -1.39 -22.12
C ALA A 114 -8.73 -0.20 -23.10
N LYS A 115 -7.60 0.48 -23.31
CA LYS A 115 -7.45 1.56 -24.29
C LYS A 115 -7.35 1.02 -25.72
N ASP A 116 -6.95 -0.25 -25.90
CA ASP A 116 -6.89 -0.88 -27.22
C ASP A 116 -8.31 -0.97 -27.84
N PRO A 117 -8.57 -0.32 -28.98
CA PRO A 117 -9.87 -0.40 -29.66
C PRO A 117 -10.28 -1.82 -30.07
N GLN A 118 -9.33 -2.76 -30.13
CA GLN A 118 -9.57 -4.16 -30.49
C GLN A 118 -9.94 -5.04 -29.29
N TYR A 119 -9.87 -4.53 -28.06
CA TYR A 119 -10.19 -5.31 -26.88
C TYR A 119 -11.70 -5.57 -26.78
N ASP A 120 -12.11 -6.85 -26.87
CA ASP A 120 -13.50 -7.25 -26.76
C ASP A 120 -13.92 -7.50 -25.32
N PHE A 121 -14.58 -6.52 -24.71
CA PHE A 121 -15.12 -6.62 -23.34
C PHE A 121 -16.16 -7.74 -23.15
N ARG A 122 -16.77 -8.26 -24.22
CA ARG A 122 -17.75 -9.34 -24.16
C ARG A 122 -17.10 -10.72 -24.21
N ASN A 123 -15.85 -10.82 -24.64
CA ASN A 123 -15.10 -12.06 -24.64
C ASN A 123 -14.56 -12.35 -23.23
N LEU A 124 -15.17 -13.31 -22.54
CA LEU A 124 -14.82 -13.65 -21.17
C LEU A 124 -13.50 -14.43 -21.05
N ASP A 125 -13.02 -15.02 -22.15
CA ASP A 125 -11.78 -15.78 -22.22
C ASP A 125 -10.54 -14.86 -22.32
N LEU A 126 -10.72 -13.57 -22.61
CA LEU A 126 -9.64 -12.60 -22.60
C LEU A 126 -9.19 -12.28 -21.16
N PRO A 127 -7.88 -12.03 -20.94
CA PRO A 127 -7.36 -11.59 -19.66
C PRO A 127 -8.01 -10.27 -19.22
N TYR A 128 -8.41 -10.19 -17.95
CA TYR A 128 -9.14 -9.05 -17.39
C TYR A 128 -8.60 -8.68 -16.02
N LEU A 129 -8.17 -7.43 -15.85
CA LEU A 129 -7.54 -6.92 -14.62
C LEU A 129 -6.38 -7.80 -14.13
N ASP A 130 -5.61 -8.33 -15.07
CA ASP A 130 -4.57 -9.34 -14.90
C ASP A 130 -3.15 -8.76 -14.77
N ILE A 131 -2.99 -7.45 -14.90
CA ILE A 131 -1.75 -6.78 -14.46
C ILE A 131 -1.66 -6.91 -12.93
N LYS A 132 -0.50 -7.39 -12.46
CA LYS A 132 -0.15 -7.54 -11.05
C LYS A 132 1.30 -7.13 -10.83
N ASP A 133 1.58 -6.50 -9.69
CA ASP A 133 2.92 -6.12 -9.25
C ASP A 133 3.66 -5.26 -10.28
N ALA A 134 2.93 -4.39 -10.99
CA ALA A 134 3.56 -3.47 -11.93
C ALA A 134 4.44 -2.46 -11.17
N ASP A 135 5.51 -2.01 -11.83
CA ASP A 135 6.45 -1.05 -11.26
C ASP A 135 5.78 0.31 -11.06
N VAL A 136 5.42 0.60 -9.80
CA VAL A 136 4.77 1.85 -9.43
C VAL A 136 5.69 3.06 -9.67
N PHE A 137 7.00 2.89 -9.89
CA PHE A 137 7.95 3.97 -10.18
C PHE A 137 8.23 4.19 -11.67
N GLU A 138 7.62 3.39 -12.56
CA GLU A 138 7.82 3.55 -13.99
C GLU A 138 7.28 4.91 -14.52
N PRO A 139 7.77 5.37 -15.69
CA PRO A 139 7.27 6.58 -16.34
C PRO A 139 5.76 6.54 -16.57
N VAL A 140 5.09 7.69 -16.41
CA VAL A 140 3.62 7.79 -16.51
C VAL A 140 3.10 7.91 -17.95
N ASP A 141 3.97 7.83 -18.96
CA ASP A 141 3.58 8.00 -20.36
C ASP A 141 2.49 7.02 -20.82
N PHE A 142 2.39 5.85 -20.17
CA PHE A 142 1.35 4.85 -20.46
C PHE A 142 -0.07 5.38 -20.27
N CYS A 143 -0.30 6.39 -19.42
CA CYS A 143 -1.61 6.95 -19.17
C CYS A 143 -1.97 8.13 -20.10
N PHE A 144 -1.06 8.56 -20.97
CA PHE A 144 -1.34 9.64 -21.90
C PHE A 144 -2.36 9.22 -22.96
N GLY A 145 -3.38 10.05 -23.19
CA GLY A 145 -4.51 9.73 -24.06
C GLY A 145 -5.51 8.73 -23.46
N TYR A 146 -5.45 8.47 -22.15
CA TYR A 146 -6.50 7.77 -21.41
C TYR A 146 -7.38 8.79 -20.66
N ASP A 147 -8.56 9.08 -21.19
CA ASP A 147 -9.42 10.18 -20.74
C ASP A 147 -10.32 9.79 -19.55
N ASN A 148 -9.72 9.44 -18.40
CA ASN A 148 -10.46 9.21 -17.16
C ASN A 148 -9.91 10.04 -15.99
N LEU A 149 -10.51 11.22 -15.80
CA LEU A 149 -10.09 12.19 -14.80
C LEU A 149 -9.99 11.61 -13.38
N ASN A 150 -10.99 10.82 -12.95
CA ASN A 150 -11.01 10.30 -11.58
C ASN A 150 -9.84 9.33 -11.33
N GLN A 151 -9.51 8.49 -12.31
CA GLN A 151 -8.35 7.61 -12.19
C GLN A 151 -7.04 8.38 -12.22
N MET A 152 -6.93 9.45 -13.01
CA MET A 152 -5.72 10.29 -13.03
C MET A 152 -5.51 11.03 -11.70
N VAL A 153 -6.59 11.53 -11.09
CA VAL A 153 -6.52 12.13 -9.75
C VAL A 153 -6.11 11.09 -8.70
N ALA A 154 -6.64 9.87 -8.79
CA ALA A 154 -6.23 8.78 -7.90
C ALA A 154 -4.77 8.37 -8.11
N LEU A 155 -4.29 8.26 -9.35
CA LEU A 155 -2.88 7.98 -9.66
C LEU A 155 -1.97 9.08 -9.13
N MET A 156 -2.35 10.36 -9.29
CA MET A 156 -1.61 11.49 -8.73
C MET A 156 -1.54 11.39 -7.20
N LEU A 157 -2.67 11.10 -6.53
CA LEU A 157 -2.72 10.92 -5.09
C LEU A 157 -1.81 9.77 -4.64
N LEU A 158 -1.82 8.64 -5.35
CA LEU A 158 -0.92 7.52 -5.08
C LEU A 158 0.56 7.94 -5.18
N LYS A 159 0.94 8.65 -6.24
CA LYS A 159 2.32 9.15 -6.43
C LYS A 159 2.71 10.12 -5.31
N VAL A 160 1.78 10.96 -4.84
CA VAL A 160 2.00 11.86 -3.69
C VAL A 160 2.18 11.06 -2.39
N LYS A 161 1.36 10.03 -2.13
CA LYS A 161 1.53 9.16 -0.96
C LYS A 161 2.94 8.56 -0.92
N LEU A 162 3.37 7.96 -2.03
CA LEU A 162 4.70 7.35 -2.16
C LEU A 162 5.83 8.37 -1.98
N LEU A 163 5.69 9.57 -2.54
CA LEU A 163 6.68 10.63 -2.36
C LEU A 163 6.81 11.06 -0.89
N LEU A 164 5.69 11.19 -0.18
CA LEU A 164 5.66 11.52 1.24
C LEU A 164 6.31 10.41 2.07
N ASP A 165 5.99 9.15 1.79
CA ASP A 165 6.56 7.99 2.48
C ASP A 165 8.07 7.90 2.27
N LEU A 166 8.55 8.03 1.03
CA LEU A 166 9.98 8.05 0.72
C LEU A 166 10.71 9.23 1.39
N THR A 167 10.05 10.39 1.48
CA THR A 167 10.61 11.56 2.17
C THR A 167 10.69 11.35 3.67
N ALA A 168 9.67 10.73 4.27
CA ALA A 168 9.67 10.35 5.67
C ALA A 168 10.79 9.34 5.96
N MET A 169 10.97 8.33 5.10
CA MET A 169 12.06 7.34 5.21
C MET A 169 13.44 8.00 5.18
N ARG A 170 13.70 8.90 4.21
CA ARG A 170 14.97 9.66 4.15
C ARG A 170 15.19 10.53 5.39
N THR A 171 14.12 11.08 5.95
CA THR A 171 14.20 11.89 7.18
C THR A 171 14.57 11.03 8.38
N LEU A 172 13.94 9.86 8.51
CA LEU A 172 14.24 8.90 9.56
C LEU A 172 15.67 8.38 9.45
N GLU A 173 16.15 8.10 8.24
CA GLU A 173 17.53 7.71 7.99
C GLU A 173 18.54 8.75 8.50
N LYS A 174 18.29 10.04 8.26
CA LYS A 174 19.12 11.13 8.80
C LYS A 174 19.11 11.18 10.33
N GLN A 175 17.94 10.99 10.95
CA GLN A 175 17.81 10.95 12.40
C GLN A 175 18.56 9.76 13.00
N ILE A 176 18.42 8.57 12.40
CA ILE A 176 19.15 7.36 12.80
C ILE A 176 20.67 7.59 12.68
N ASN A 177 21.14 8.17 11.58
CA ASN A 177 22.56 8.49 11.42
C ASN A 177 23.06 9.45 12.51
N ARG A 178 22.27 10.46 12.89
CA ARG A 178 22.65 11.36 13.99
C ARG A 178 22.70 10.64 15.34
N LEU A 179 21.70 9.81 15.64
CA LEU A 179 21.67 9.01 16.86
C LEU A 179 22.82 8.00 16.91
N TYR A 180 23.18 7.41 15.77
CA TYR A 180 24.32 6.53 15.63
C TYR A 180 25.60 7.20 16.15
N TRP A 181 25.88 8.42 15.67
CA TRP A 181 27.05 9.19 16.09
C TRP A 181 26.98 9.71 17.52
N GLU A 182 25.80 10.09 18.02
CA GLU A 182 25.65 10.52 19.41
C GLU A 182 25.93 9.38 20.40
N VAL A 183 25.41 8.17 20.14
CA VAL A 183 25.73 6.99 20.95
C VAL A 183 27.21 6.65 20.84
N HIS A 184 27.81 6.74 19.65
CA HIS A 184 29.25 6.52 19.48
C HIS A 184 30.09 7.53 20.26
N ARG A 185 29.66 8.81 20.28
CA ARG A 185 30.29 9.89 21.06
C ARG A 185 30.18 9.65 22.57
N ILE A 186 29.03 9.17 23.04
CA ILE A 186 28.82 8.84 24.46
C ILE A 186 29.63 7.61 24.84
N ASN A 187 29.53 6.54 24.07
CA ASN A 187 30.20 5.28 24.34
C ASN A 187 30.63 4.58 23.04
N LYS A 188 31.90 4.76 22.66
CA LYS A 188 32.48 4.21 21.43
C LYS A 188 32.42 2.68 21.31
N TRP A 189 32.21 1.97 22.42
CA TRP A 189 32.17 0.51 22.46
C TRP A 189 30.79 -0.06 22.10
N MET A 190 29.73 0.75 22.20
CA MET A 190 28.34 0.27 22.12
C MET A 190 28.05 -0.48 20.81
N TRP A 191 28.46 0.08 19.66
CA TRP A 191 28.20 -0.55 18.36
C TRP A 191 28.97 -1.84 18.14
N MET A 192 30.23 -1.89 18.61
CA MET A 192 31.03 -3.12 18.56
C MET A 192 30.44 -4.22 19.46
N ALA A 193 29.83 -3.83 20.58
CA ALA A 193 29.20 -4.76 21.49
C ALA A 193 27.85 -5.28 20.99
N LEU A 194 27.05 -4.44 20.32
CA LEU A 194 25.82 -4.89 19.65
C LEU A 194 26.11 -5.83 18.47
N ARG A 195 27.25 -5.67 17.80
CA ARG A 195 27.68 -6.56 16.72
C ARG A 195 28.01 -7.97 17.19
N ALA A 196 28.64 -8.10 18.35
CA ALA A 196 29.10 -9.38 18.90
C ALA A 196 28.79 -9.47 20.40
N PRO A 197 27.50 -9.46 20.79
CA PRO A 197 27.09 -9.32 22.18
C PRO A 197 27.58 -10.47 23.06
N GLU A 198 27.77 -11.66 22.51
CA GLU A 198 28.32 -12.83 23.18
C GLU A 198 29.70 -12.61 23.80
N HIS A 199 30.48 -11.64 23.32
CA HIS A 199 31.78 -11.29 23.89
C HIS A 199 31.69 -10.29 25.05
N PHE A 200 30.52 -9.72 25.31
CA PHE A 200 30.34 -8.62 26.26
C PHE A 200 29.25 -8.87 27.31
N ILE A 201 28.40 -9.88 27.13
CA ILE A 201 27.45 -10.36 28.14
C ILE A 201 28.23 -11.12 29.23
N ASP A 202 28.60 -10.40 30.29
CA ASP A 202 29.27 -10.92 31.48
C ASP A 202 28.49 -10.53 32.75
N ILE A 203 29.05 -10.84 33.92
CA ILE A 203 28.57 -10.33 35.22
C ILE A 203 28.43 -8.81 35.15
N LEU A 204 27.26 -8.31 35.55
CA LEU A 204 26.95 -6.88 35.63
C LEU A 204 28.01 -6.15 36.47
N PRO A 205 28.59 -5.04 35.97
CA PRO A 205 29.59 -4.31 36.72
C PRO A 205 28.98 -3.67 37.97
N PRO A 206 29.66 -3.71 39.12
CA PRO A 206 29.15 -3.11 40.36
C PRO A 206 29.06 -1.58 40.24
N GLU A 207 29.95 -0.96 39.46
CA GLU A 207 30.02 0.48 39.23
C GLU A 207 30.51 0.76 37.80
N PHE A 208 30.17 1.93 37.25
CA PHE A 208 30.66 2.39 35.96
C PHE A 208 30.82 3.91 35.93
N SER A 209 31.64 4.40 34.99
CA SER A 209 31.75 5.82 34.66
C SER A 209 31.18 6.09 33.27
N PRO A 210 30.66 7.30 32.99
CA PRO A 210 30.21 7.67 31.65
C PRO A 210 31.28 7.44 30.57
N GLY A 211 30.90 6.79 29.48
CA GLY A 211 31.76 6.40 28.34
C GLY A 211 32.66 5.17 28.56
N SER A 212 32.61 4.54 29.73
CA SER A 212 33.42 3.37 30.04
C SER A 212 32.90 2.09 29.37
N MET A 213 33.77 1.08 29.24
CA MET A 213 33.34 -0.24 28.76
C MET A 213 32.31 -0.89 29.71
N GLN A 214 32.43 -0.62 31.02
CA GLN A 214 31.49 -1.08 32.05
C GLN A 214 30.09 -0.47 31.84
N GLU A 215 30.00 0.83 31.54
CA GLU A 215 28.72 1.46 31.22
C GLU A 215 28.07 0.79 30.01
N MET A 216 28.85 0.53 28.94
CA MET A 216 28.37 -0.21 27.78
C MET A 216 27.84 -1.59 28.17
N LYS A 217 28.59 -2.38 28.95
CA LYS A 217 28.16 -3.73 29.37
C LYS A 217 26.84 -3.67 30.14
N PHE A 218 26.71 -2.69 31.05
CA PHE A 218 25.48 -2.44 31.79
C PHE A 218 24.32 -2.11 30.83
N THR A 219 24.49 -1.13 29.93
CA THR A 219 23.46 -0.75 28.96
C THR A 219 23.09 -1.89 28.01
N LEU A 220 24.06 -2.66 27.53
CA LEU A 220 23.84 -3.80 26.65
C LEU A 220 22.99 -4.86 27.35
N SER A 221 23.30 -5.20 28.61
CA SER A 221 22.56 -6.20 29.38
C SER A 221 21.06 -5.88 29.50
N TRP A 222 20.69 -4.59 29.55
CA TRP A 222 19.29 -4.17 29.66
C TRP A 222 18.60 -3.95 28.31
N SER A 223 19.34 -3.52 27.29
CA SER A 223 18.75 -3.13 26.00
C SER A 223 18.80 -4.22 24.93
N LEU A 224 19.73 -5.18 25.02
CA LEU A 224 20.00 -6.14 23.95
C LEU A 224 18.75 -6.92 23.51
N ASN A 225 17.92 -7.39 24.44
CA ASN A 225 16.69 -8.11 24.11
C ASN A 225 15.73 -7.27 23.26
N SER A 226 15.66 -5.95 23.48
CA SER A 226 14.85 -5.03 22.68
C SER A 226 15.37 -4.88 21.25
N TRP A 227 16.68 -5.01 21.05
CA TRP A 227 17.27 -5.03 19.71
C TRP A 227 17.01 -6.38 19.02
N LEU A 228 17.18 -7.49 19.74
CA LEU A 228 17.00 -8.85 19.20
C LEU A 228 15.56 -9.19 18.81
N VAL A 229 14.55 -8.66 19.51
CA VAL A 229 13.14 -8.90 19.17
C VAL A 229 12.72 -8.23 17.86
N THR A 230 13.48 -7.23 17.39
CA THR A 230 13.19 -6.52 16.15
C THR A 230 14.00 -7.17 15.00
N PRO A 231 13.36 -7.85 14.04
CA PRO A 231 14.08 -8.57 12.98
C PRO A 231 14.96 -7.64 12.14
N GLY A 232 16.17 -8.09 11.80
CA GLY A 232 17.10 -7.38 10.91
C GLY A 232 17.85 -6.19 11.53
N THR A 233 17.68 -5.91 12.83
CA THR A 233 18.40 -4.81 13.50
C THR A 233 19.89 -5.03 13.60
N LEU A 234 20.34 -6.25 13.91
CA LEU A 234 21.77 -6.56 13.98
C LEU A 234 22.42 -6.47 12.60
N ASP A 235 21.76 -6.98 11.56
CA ASP A 235 22.21 -6.83 10.17
C ASP A 235 22.28 -5.37 9.75
N PHE A 236 21.33 -4.55 10.20
CA PHE A 236 21.35 -3.11 9.99
C PHE A 236 22.58 -2.45 10.64
N ILE A 237 22.85 -2.76 11.92
CA ILE A 237 24.02 -2.21 12.62
C ILE A 237 25.32 -2.69 11.98
N GLN A 238 25.41 -3.97 11.60
CA GLN A 238 26.58 -4.53 10.92
C GLN A 238 26.86 -3.78 9.63
N ARG A 239 25.87 -3.63 8.75
CA ARG A 239 25.99 -2.86 7.51
C ARG A 239 26.42 -1.43 7.77
N LYS A 240 25.85 -0.79 8.80
CA LYS A 240 26.21 0.59 9.18
C LYS A 240 27.69 0.70 9.58
N ILE A 241 28.20 -0.24 10.38
CA ILE A 241 29.61 -0.28 10.77
C ILE A 241 30.51 -0.45 9.53
N ASP A 242 30.14 -1.36 8.63
CA ASP A 242 30.92 -1.63 7.41
C ASP A 242 30.93 -0.43 6.45
N GLU A 243 29.78 0.23 6.26
CA GLU A 243 29.66 1.47 5.49
C GLU A 243 30.59 2.57 6.02
N GLU A 244 30.61 2.80 7.33
CA GLU A 244 31.45 3.83 7.93
C GLU A 244 32.94 3.48 7.88
N LYS A 245 33.28 2.18 8.00
CA LYS A 245 34.66 1.71 7.81
C LYS A 245 35.13 1.95 6.37
N ALA A 246 34.32 1.60 5.38
CA ALA A 246 34.64 1.80 3.96
C ALA A 246 34.82 3.29 3.61
N LYS A 247 33.97 4.17 4.15
CA LYS A 247 34.13 5.63 3.98
C LYS A 247 35.44 6.15 4.58
N HIS A 248 35.82 5.64 5.74
CA HIS A 248 37.07 6.03 6.39
C HIS A 248 38.29 5.59 5.57
N GLU A 249 38.32 4.33 5.12
CA GLU A 249 39.38 3.78 4.26
C GLU A 249 39.52 4.59 2.97
N HIS A 250 38.40 4.88 2.29
CA HIS A 250 38.39 5.69 1.07
C HIS A 250 38.95 7.11 1.29
N TYR A 251 38.62 7.76 2.40
CA TYR A 251 39.14 9.08 2.72
C TYR A 251 40.67 9.06 2.98
N GLN A 252 41.17 8.03 3.66
CA GLN A 252 42.61 7.85 3.88
C GLN A 252 43.37 7.63 2.56
N GLU A 253 42.83 6.82 1.66
CA GLU A 253 43.40 6.61 0.31
C GLU A 253 43.48 7.92 -0.49
N GLN A 254 42.40 8.69 -0.51
CA GLN A 254 42.38 9.99 -1.19
C GLN A 254 43.40 10.98 -0.62
N MET A 255 43.57 11.02 0.71
CA MET A 255 44.58 11.86 1.35
C MET A 255 46.00 11.42 1.00
N SER A 256 46.27 10.11 0.95
CA SER A 256 47.58 9.59 0.55
C SER A 256 47.94 9.99 -0.88
N MET A 257 46.98 9.92 -1.82
CA MET A 257 47.19 10.30 -3.22
C MET A 257 47.37 11.81 -3.45
N MET A 258 47.03 12.66 -2.48
CA MET A 258 47.23 14.12 -2.56
C MET A 258 48.59 14.58 -2.01
N VAL A 259 49.30 13.71 -1.28
CA VAL A 259 50.58 14.03 -0.63
C VAL A 259 51.77 13.47 -1.41
N ASP A 260 51.52 12.60 -2.39
CA ASP A 260 52.47 12.09 -3.39
C ASP A 260 52.42 12.89 -4.70
#